data_AF-A0A023EE16-F1
#
_entry.id   AF-A0A023EE16-F1
#
_cell.length_a   1.000
_cell.length_b   1.000
_cell.length_c   1.000
_cell.angle_alpha   90.00
_cell.angle_beta   90.00
_cell.angle_gamma   90.00
#
_symmetry.space_group_name_H-M   'P 1'
#
loop_
_entity.id
_entity.type
_entity.pdbx_description
1 polymer ?
#
loop_
_entity_poly.entity_id
_entity_poly.type
_entity_poly.pdbx_seq_one_letter_code
_entity_poly.pdbx_strand_id
1 'polypeptide(L)'
;NGFFSHPDSSICNVFYNCVSGRELEMTCVAGLHFYPETGTCVWPDMANRVGCGSNANKKLADGFQCPKDYPKADKNGQSITHPNFPHPEDCSKFYICLNGIEPRQGNCDPGLVYNEDLQRCDEPET
;
A
#
# COMPACT_ATOMS: atom_id res chain seq x y z
N ASN A 1 3.93 12.04 26.83
CA ASN A 1 4.20 10.85 26.01
C ASN A 1 2.88 10.17 25.69
N GLY A 2 2.68 9.67 24.47
CA GLY A 2 1.41 9.04 24.08
C GLY A 2 1.30 8.75 22.59
N PHE A 3 0.20 8.11 22.19
CA PHE A 3 -0.12 7.81 20.79
C PHE A 3 -1.22 8.76 20.29
N PHE A 4 -1.03 9.32 19.09
CA PHE A 4 -1.91 10.33 18.52
C PHE A 4 -2.25 10.01 17.08
N SER A 5 -3.51 10.24 16.69
CA SER A 5 -3.95 10.09 15.29
C SER A 5 -3.18 11.03 14.36
N HIS A 6 -3.08 10.66 13.09
CA HIS A 6 -2.58 11.54 12.05
C HIS A 6 -3.41 12.85 11.97
N PRO A 7 -2.79 14.02 11.76
CA PRO A 7 -3.48 15.32 11.70
C PRO A 7 -4.45 15.43 10.51
N ASP A 8 -4.13 14.80 9.38
CA ASP A 8 -5.10 14.56 8.31
C ASP A 8 -6.07 13.45 8.74
N SER A 9 -7.34 13.82 8.94
CA SER A 9 -8.39 12.92 9.39
C SER A 9 -8.72 11.80 8.39
N SER A 10 -8.30 11.96 7.13
CA SER A 10 -8.42 10.92 6.11
C SER A 10 -7.35 9.84 6.25
N ILE A 11 -6.26 10.08 6.97
CA ILE A 11 -5.24 9.05 7.17
C ILE A 11 -5.55 8.28 8.45
N CYS A 12 -6.04 7.05 8.28
CA CYS A 12 -6.50 6.22 9.39
C CYS A 12 -5.50 5.17 9.84
N ASN A 13 -4.53 4.81 9.01
CA ASN A 13 -3.53 3.79 9.30
C ASN A 13 -2.19 4.36 9.77
N VAL A 14 -1.99 5.68 9.77
CA VAL A 14 -0.78 6.33 10.29
C VAL A 14 -1.10 7.02 11.63
N PHE A 15 -0.16 6.96 12.56
CA PHE A 15 -0.27 7.58 13.88
C PHE A 15 1.12 7.96 14.41
N TYR A 16 1.17 8.81 15.43
CA TYR A 16 2.41 9.28 16.03
C TYR A 16 2.57 8.77 17.45
N ASN A 17 3.74 8.22 17.76
CA ASN A 17 4.18 8.00 19.14
C ASN A 17 5.03 9.20 19.56
N CYS A 18 4.53 10.03 20.46
CA CYS A 18 5.28 11.16 21.00
C CYS A 18 5.99 10.75 22.29
N VAL A 19 7.32 10.80 22.28
CA VAL A 19 8.17 10.55 23.46
C VAL A 19 9.06 11.76 23.69
N SER A 20 8.94 12.39 24.86
CA SER A 20 9.74 13.55 25.26
C SER A 20 9.73 14.70 24.25
N GLY A 21 8.56 14.95 23.65
CA GLY A 21 8.37 16.04 22.68
C GLY A 21 8.88 15.75 21.26
N ARG A 22 9.30 14.51 20.97
CA ARG A 22 9.61 14.06 19.62
C ARG A 22 8.52 13.14 19.11
N GLU A 23 7.95 13.47 17.95
CA GLU A 23 7.06 12.55 17.25
C GLU A 23 7.84 11.46 16.50
N LEU A 24 7.36 10.23 16.61
CA LEU A 24 7.75 9.12 15.74
C LEU A 24 6.52 8.68 14.95
N GLU A 25 6.57 8.82 13.64
CA GLU A 25 5.53 8.32 12.75
C GLU A 25 5.54 6.78 12.71
N MET A 26 4.37 6.18 12.89
CA MET A 26 4.17 4.74 12.81
C MET A 26 2.99 4.43 11.89
N THR A 27 3.07 3.32 11.19
CA THR A 27 1.99 2.84 10.32
C THR A 27 1.47 1.51 10.85
N CYS A 28 0.15 1.40 10.97
CA CYS A 28 -0.52 0.16 11.26
C CYS A 28 -0.21 -0.89 10.19
N VAL A 29 -0.22 -2.16 10.59
CA VAL A 29 -0.15 -3.26 9.62
C VAL A 29 -1.32 -3.18 8.64
N ALA A 30 -1.11 -3.72 7.44
CA ALA A 30 -1.97 -3.45 6.29
C ALA A 30 -3.45 -3.77 6.57
N GLY A 31 -4.31 -2.77 6.32
CA GLY A 31 -5.76 -2.88 6.49
C GLY A 31 -6.28 -2.49 7.89
N LEU A 32 -5.42 -2.26 8.87
CA LEU A 32 -5.85 -1.82 10.20
C LEU A 32 -5.86 -0.29 10.32
N HIS A 33 -6.77 0.21 11.15
CA HIS A 33 -6.89 1.62 11.50
C HIS A 33 -6.42 1.86 12.93
N PHE A 34 -5.70 2.95 13.14
CA PHE A 34 -5.34 3.42 14.47
C PHE A 34 -6.60 3.85 15.23
N TYR A 35 -6.79 3.27 16.41
CA TYR A 35 -7.85 3.59 17.34
C TYR A 35 -7.29 4.36 18.53
N PRO A 36 -7.51 5.68 18.60
CA PRO A 36 -6.88 6.54 19.62
C PRO A 36 -7.34 6.22 21.04
N GLU A 37 -8.54 5.67 21.22
CA GLU A 37 -9.08 5.31 22.54
C GLU A 37 -8.25 4.25 23.26
N THR A 38 -7.68 3.31 22.50
CA THR A 38 -6.84 2.23 23.03
C THR A 38 -5.36 2.39 22.69
N GLY A 39 -5.03 3.32 21.78
CA GLY A 39 -3.68 3.50 21.26
C GLY A 39 -3.19 2.31 20.42
N THR A 40 -4.10 1.54 19.82
CA THR A 40 -3.77 0.31 19.06
C THR A 40 -4.30 0.34 17.64
N CYS A 41 -3.76 -0.51 16.78
CA CYS A 41 -4.29 -0.75 15.45
C CYS A 41 -5.37 -1.83 15.52
N VAL A 42 -6.58 -1.52 15.08
CA VAL A 42 -7.74 -2.41 15.09
C VAL A 42 -8.38 -2.44 13.70
N TRP A 43 -9.34 -3.35 13.50
CA TRP A 43 -10.07 -3.42 12.24
C TRP A 43 -10.91 -2.16 11.99
N PRO A 44 -11.14 -1.76 10.73
CA PRO A 44 -11.86 -0.53 10.39
C PRO A 44 -13.26 -0.40 11.01
N ASP A 45 -13.99 -1.52 11.11
CA ASP A 45 -15.30 -1.62 11.75
C ASP A 45 -15.26 -1.31 13.25
N MET A 46 -14.19 -1.74 13.92
CA MET A 46 -13.95 -1.45 15.33
C MET A 46 -13.47 -0.02 15.56
N ALA A 47 -12.56 0.49 14.71
CA ALA A 47 -12.07 1.87 14.81
C ALA A 47 -13.17 2.90 14.53
N ASN A 48 -14.18 2.50 13.75
CA ASN A 48 -15.34 3.30 13.35
C ASN A 48 -14.98 4.71 12.87
N ARG A 49 -13.82 4.85 12.22
CA ARG A 49 -13.35 6.13 11.68
C ARG A 49 -13.97 6.35 10.30
N VAL A 50 -14.64 7.49 10.15
CA VAL A 50 -15.23 7.94 8.89
C VAL A 50 -14.27 8.82 8.12
N GLY A 51 -14.44 8.89 6.81
CA GLY A 51 -13.60 9.75 5.97
C GLY A 51 -12.16 9.27 5.85
N CYS A 52 -11.84 8.07 6.35
CA CYS A 52 -10.58 7.39 6.06
C CYS A 52 -10.40 7.38 4.55
N GLY A 53 -9.50 8.26 4.08
CA GLY A 53 -8.81 8.15 2.84
C GLY A 53 -8.30 6.73 2.81
N SER A 54 -9.04 5.90 2.09
CA SER A 54 -8.57 4.59 1.72
C SER A 54 -7.15 4.85 1.22
N ASN A 55 -6.15 4.07 1.63
CA ASN A 55 -4.85 4.15 0.98
C ASN A 55 -4.99 4.09 -0.56
N ALA A 56 -6.16 3.69 -1.08
CA ALA A 56 -6.61 3.88 -2.45
C ALA A 56 -6.36 5.29 -3.05
N ASN A 57 -6.14 6.35 -2.28
CA ASN A 57 -5.74 7.67 -2.81
C ASN A 57 -4.24 7.98 -2.69
N LYS A 58 -3.46 7.08 -2.08
CA LYS A 58 -2.00 7.21 -1.97
C LYS A 58 -1.40 7.16 -3.36
N LYS A 59 -0.49 8.11 -3.61
CA LYS A 59 0.27 8.22 -4.86
C LYS A 59 1.75 8.10 -4.56
N LEU A 60 2.49 7.45 -5.46
CA LEU A 60 3.95 7.51 -5.44
C LEU A 60 4.43 8.87 -5.96
N ALA A 61 5.74 9.14 -5.84
CA ALA A 61 6.34 10.41 -6.25
C ALA A 61 6.19 10.69 -7.75
N ASP A 62 6.16 9.62 -8.56
CA ASP A 62 5.85 9.62 -9.99
C ASP A 62 4.35 9.79 -10.31
N GLY A 63 3.50 9.86 -9.29
CA GLY A 63 2.05 10.01 -9.41
C GLY A 63 1.27 8.71 -9.55
N PHE A 64 1.92 7.54 -9.55
CA PHE A 64 1.24 6.25 -9.66
C PHE A 64 0.28 6.02 -8.49
N GLN A 65 -0.93 5.56 -8.81
CA GLN A 65 -1.98 5.21 -7.87
C GLN A 65 -2.50 3.82 -8.23
N CYS A 66 -2.79 2.99 -7.21
CA CYS A 66 -3.34 1.66 -7.44
C CYS A 66 -4.64 1.71 -8.26
N PRO A 67 -4.68 1.05 -9.43
CA PRO A 67 -5.91 0.91 -10.18
C PRO A 67 -6.99 0.22 -9.34
N LYS A 68 -8.23 0.71 -9.43
CA LYS A 68 -9.38 0.09 -8.75
C LYS A 68 -9.94 -1.09 -9.54
N ASP A 69 -9.82 -0.99 -10.86
CA ASP A 69 -10.28 -1.99 -11.82
C ASP A 69 -9.12 -2.90 -12.19
N TYR A 70 -9.00 -4.02 -11.46
CA TYR A 70 -8.03 -5.07 -11.74
C TYR A 70 -8.64 -6.43 -11.38
N PRO A 71 -8.22 -7.53 -12.05
CA PRO A 71 -8.70 -8.87 -11.73
C PRO A 71 -8.43 -9.24 -10.27
N LYS A 72 -9.47 -9.64 -9.53
CA LYS A 72 -9.32 -10.09 -8.13
C LYS A 72 -8.83 -11.53 -8.00
N ALA A 73 -8.75 -12.26 -9.11
CA ALA A 73 -8.25 -13.62 -9.18
C ALA A 73 -7.41 -13.83 -10.45
N ASP A 74 -6.45 -14.74 -10.37
CA ASP A 74 -5.62 -15.15 -11.51
C ASP A 74 -6.36 -16.13 -12.44
N LYS A 75 -5.69 -16.58 -13.50
CA LYS A 75 -6.22 -17.53 -14.50
C LYS A 75 -6.62 -18.89 -13.88
N ASN A 76 -6.10 -19.22 -12.70
CA ASN A 76 -6.38 -20.45 -11.96
C ASN A 76 -7.46 -20.26 -10.88
N GLY A 77 -8.01 -19.05 -10.74
CA GLY A 77 -9.00 -18.71 -9.72
C GLY A 77 -8.41 -18.39 -8.35
N GLN A 78 -7.08 -18.27 -8.22
CA GLN A 78 -6.45 -17.87 -6.96
C GLN A 78 -6.58 -16.36 -6.75
N SER A 79 -6.99 -15.95 -5.55
CA SER A 79 -7.17 -14.54 -5.22
C SER A 79 -5.86 -13.75 -5.28
N ILE A 80 -5.90 -12.59 -5.93
CA ILE A 80 -4.76 -11.66 -6.06
C ILE A 80 -4.86 -10.60 -4.96
N THR A 81 -4.16 -10.84 -3.85
CA THR A 81 -4.11 -9.92 -2.71
C THR A 81 -3.23 -8.70 -2.99
N HIS A 82 -2.18 -8.85 -3.79
CA HIS A 82 -1.20 -7.82 -4.12
C HIS A 82 -1.00 -7.76 -5.64
N PRO A 83 -1.88 -7.08 -6.39
CA PRO A 83 -1.71 -6.95 -7.83
C PRO A 83 -0.45 -6.14 -8.14
N ASN A 84 0.23 -6.55 -9.20
CA ASN A 84 1.42 -5.90 -9.71
C ASN A 84 1.12 -5.25 -11.06
N PHE A 85 1.73 -4.08 -11.32
CA PHE A 85 1.52 -3.29 -12.54
C PHE A 85 2.86 -2.89 -13.16
N PRO A 86 2.99 -2.87 -14.50
CA PRO A 86 4.23 -2.46 -15.15
C PRO A 86 4.52 -0.98 -14.90
N HIS A 87 5.81 -0.62 -14.82
CA HIS A 87 6.23 0.78 -14.81
C HIS A 87 6.22 1.33 -16.25
N PRO A 88 5.67 2.54 -16.50
CA PRO A 88 5.43 3.04 -17.86
C PRO A 88 6.70 3.38 -18.65
N GLU A 89 7.80 3.69 -17.95
CA GLU A 89 9.04 4.18 -18.58
C GLU A 89 10.26 3.28 -18.34
N ASP A 90 10.14 2.24 -17.52
CA ASP A 90 11.29 1.45 -17.07
C ASP A 90 10.88 -0.02 -16.88
N CYS A 91 11.20 -0.86 -17.87
CA CYS A 91 10.80 -2.27 -17.87
C CYS A 91 11.44 -3.07 -16.73
N SER A 92 12.50 -2.57 -16.10
CA SER A 92 13.12 -3.21 -14.92
C SER A 92 12.34 -2.91 -13.64
N LYS A 93 11.32 -2.05 -13.69
CA LYS A 93 10.51 -1.63 -12.55
C LYS A 93 9.06 -2.06 -12.71
N PHE A 94 8.40 -2.17 -11.57
CA PHE A 94 6.97 -2.45 -11.48
C PHE A 94 6.41 -1.82 -10.21
N TYR A 95 5.09 -1.78 -10.11
CA TYR A 95 4.38 -1.34 -8.92
C TYR A 95 3.71 -2.53 -8.25
N ILE A 96 3.71 -2.54 -6.92
CA ILE A 96 3.02 -3.51 -6.08
C ILE A 96 1.94 -2.75 -5.32
N CYS A 97 0.69 -3.21 -5.40
CA CYS A 97 -0.41 -2.62 -4.66
C CYS A 97 -0.80 -3.50 -3.48
N LEU A 98 -0.28 -3.19 -2.30
CA LEU A 98 -0.58 -3.97 -1.10
C LEU A 98 -2.07 -3.85 -0.76
N ASN A 99 -2.72 -5.00 -0.61
CA ASN A 99 -4.17 -5.16 -0.48
C ASN A 99 -4.97 -4.37 -1.53
N GLY A 100 -4.39 -4.13 -2.72
CA GLY A 100 -5.01 -3.36 -3.79
C GLY A 100 -5.10 -1.85 -3.56
N ILE A 101 -4.53 -1.32 -2.47
CA ILE A 101 -4.71 0.08 -2.09
C ILE A 101 -3.40 0.83 -1.84
N GLU A 102 -2.35 0.19 -1.36
CA GLU A 102 -1.10 0.88 -1.02
C GLU A 102 -0.03 0.63 -2.09
N PRO A 103 0.31 1.64 -2.93
CA PRO A 103 1.32 1.46 -3.95
C PRO A 103 2.73 1.46 -3.36
N ARG A 104 3.58 0.57 -3.90
CA ARG A 104 5.03 0.53 -3.69
C ARG A 104 5.72 0.29 -5.03
N GLN A 105 6.94 0.78 -5.19
CA GLN A 105 7.76 0.46 -6.35
C GLN A 105 8.60 -0.78 -6.05
N GLY A 106 8.57 -1.75 -6.96
CA GLY A 106 9.48 -2.89 -7.04
C GLY A 106 10.49 -2.70 -8.16
N ASN A 107 11.62 -3.41 -8.05
CA ASN A 107 12.63 -3.50 -9.11
C ASN A 107 12.94 -4.98 -9.33
N CYS A 108 13.14 -5.35 -10.58
CA CYS A 108 13.66 -6.65 -10.97
C CYS A 108 15.17 -6.71 -10.75
N ASP A 109 15.70 -7.94 -10.66
CA ASP A 109 17.14 -8.15 -10.64
C ASP A 109 17.79 -7.67 -11.95
N PRO A 110 19.09 -7.30 -11.92
CA PRO A 110 19.79 -6.82 -13.11
C PRO A 110 19.67 -7.80 -14.30
N GLY A 111 19.22 -7.27 -15.45
CA GLY A 111 19.05 -8.05 -16.67
C GLY A 111 17.65 -8.68 -16.84
N LEU A 112 16.78 -8.59 -15.84
CA LEU A 112 15.38 -9.01 -15.94
C LEU A 112 14.44 -7.82 -16.12
N VAL A 113 13.28 -8.10 -16.70
CA VAL A 113 12.19 -7.13 -16.88
C VAL A 113 10.89 -7.70 -16.31
N TYR A 114 9.99 -6.81 -15.89
CA TYR A 114 8.69 -7.24 -15.38
C TYR A 114 7.80 -7.75 -16.52
N ASN A 115 7.38 -9.01 -16.44
CA ASN A 115 6.44 -9.63 -17.36
C ASN A 115 5.03 -9.62 -16.73
N GLU A 116 4.09 -8.89 -17.36
CA GLU A 116 2.73 -8.75 -16.84
C GLU A 116 1.87 -9.99 -17.01
N ASP A 117 2.12 -10.81 -18.03
CA ASP A 117 1.37 -12.05 -18.27
C ASP A 117 1.71 -13.13 -17.25
N LEU A 118 2.97 -13.16 -16.82
CA LEU A 118 3.49 -14.06 -15.79
C LEU A 118 3.42 -13.47 -14.37
N GLN A 119 3.11 -12.17 -14.26
CA GLN A 119 3.07 -11.42 -12.99
C GLN A 119 4.38 -11.52 -12.18
N ARG A 120 5.53 -11.57 -12.87
CA ARG A 120 6.87 -11.74 -12.26
C ARG A 120 7.97 -11.15 -13.15
N CYS A 121 9.15 -10.94 -12.56
CA CYS A 121 10.36 -10.64 -13.32
C CYS A 121 10.78 -11.86 -14.14
N ASP A 122 11.09 -11.63 -15.40
CA ASP A 122 11.52 -12.66 -16.34
C ASP A 122 12.56 -12.09 -17.33
N GLU A 123 13.15 -12.96 -18.14
CA GLU A 123 14.07 -12.52 -19.18
C GLU A 123 13.33 -11.63 -20.20
N PRO A 124 13.99 -10.59 -20.74
CA PRO A 124 13.39 -9.78 -21.79
C PRO A 124 13.13 -10.61 -23.04
N GLU A 125 11.93 -10.44 -23.61
CA GLU A 125 11.62 -11.05 -24.90
C GLU A 125 12.60 -10.56 -25.98
N THR A 126 13.11 -11.51 -26.78
CA THR A 126 14.09 -11.29 -27.85
C THR A 126 13.45 -11.02 -29.20
#